data_AF-A0A432SXE1-F1
#
_entry.id   AF-A0A432SXE1-F1
#
_cell.length_a   1.000
_cell.length_b   1.000
_cell.length_c   1.000
_cell.angle_alpha   90.00
_cell.angle_beta   90.00
_cell.angle_gamma   90.00
#
_symmetry.space_group_name_H-M   'P 1'
#
loop_
_entity.id
_entity.type
_entity.pdbx_description
1 polymer ?
#
loop_
_entity_poly.entity_id
_entity_poly.type
_entity_poly.pdbx_seq_one_letter_code
_entity_poly.pdbx_strand_id
1 'polypeptide(L)' 'MEIDLVGESLKFMVLGMTIVFIFLFVLVQLVKVQAKIINMFFPEKVPSATTPPSSSQESDHVAAIIAAVTEFRKNQ' A
#
# COMPACT_ATOMS: atom_id res chain seq x y z
N MET A 1 29.20 -48.86 4.84
CA MET A 1 29.44 -47.83 5.88
C MET A 1 29.49 -46.39 5.31
N GLU A 2 29.11 -46.15 4.04
CA GLU A 2 29.19 -44.80 3.44
C GLU A 2 27.83 -44.06 3.41
N ILE A 3 26.71 -44.80 3.46
CA ILE A 3 25.35 -44.24 3.51
C ILE A 3 25.15 -43.32 4.73
N ASP A 4 25.85 -43.59 5.83
CA ASP A 4 25.72 -42.81 7.07
C ASP A 4 26.24 -41.38 6.91
N LEU A 5 27.39 -41.19 6.27
CA LEU A 5 28.01 -39.87 6.08
C LEU A 5 27.20 -38.98 5.13
N VAL A 6 26.72 -39.56 4.03
CA VAL A 6 25.89 -38.84 3.05
C VAL A 6 24.49 -38.55 3.62
N GLY A 7 23.91 -39.50 4.35
CA GLY A 7 22.63 -39.29 5.04
C GLY A 7 22.71 -38.23 6.14
N GLU A 8 23.83 -38.18 6.87
CA GLU A 8 24.06 -37.22 7.94
C GLU A 8 24.31 -35.80 7.39
N SER A 9 25.11 -35.68 6.32
CA SER A 9 25.30 -34.39 5.63
C SER A 9 24.02 -33.86 4.98
N LEU A 10 23.14 -34.73 4.48
CA LEU A 10 21.82 -34.32 4.00
C LEU A 10 20.93 -33.75 5.13
N LYS A 11 20.96 -34.34 6.32
CA LYS A 11 20.25 -33.80 7.50
C LYS A 11 20.77 -32.40 7.85
N PHE A 12 22.08 -32.18 7.83
CA PHE A 12 22.67 -30.87 8.08
C PHE A 12 22.31 -29.84 6.98
N MET A 13 22.21 -30.26 5.71
CA MET A 13 21.77 -29.38 4.62
C MET A 13 20.33 -28.91 4.82
N VAL A 14 19.41 -29.83 5.13
CA VAL A 14 18.00 -29.50 5.41
C VAL A 14 17.87 -28.65 6.67
N LEU A 15 18.63 -28.97 7.73
CA LEU A 15 18.65 -28.21 8.98
C LEU A 15 19.11 -26.76 8.73
N GLY A 16 20.21 -26.60 7.98
CA GLY A 16 20.76 -25.29 7.62
C GLY A 16 19.78 -24.47 6.79
N MET A 17 19.16 -25.06 5.76
CA MET A 17 18.15 -24.37 4.96
C MET A 17 16.94 -23.95 5.80
N THR A 18 16.48 -24.82 6.70
CA THR A 18 15.33 -24.52 7.57
C THR A 18 15.63 -23.35 8.50
N ILE A 19 16.82 -23.32 9.11
CA ILE A 19 17.25 -22.23 10.00
C ILE A 19 17.26 -20.88 9.25
N VAL A 20 17.79 -20.87 8.02
CA VAL A 20 17.87 -19.65 7.20
C VAL A 20 16.47 -19.20 6.81
N PHE A 21 15.60 -20.12 6.42
CA PHE A 21 14.20 -19.79 6.09
C PHE A 21 13.46 -19.18 7.28
N ILE A 22 13.59 -19.76 8.47
CA ILE A 22 12.99 -19.21 9.70
C ILE A 22 13.54 -17.82 9.98
N PHE A 23 14.85 -17.63 9.86
CA PHE A 23 15.49 -16.34 10.08
C PHE A 23 14.95 -15.27 9.13
N LEU A 24 14.88 -15.56 7.82
CA LEU A 24 14.31 -14.66 6.83
C LEU A 24 12.83 -14.38 7.09
N PHE A 25 12.05 -15.40 7.47
CA PHE A 25 10.65 -15.25 7.82
C PHE A 25 10.45 -14.27 8.98
N VAL A 26 11.29 -14.37 10.02
CA VAL A 26 11.29 -13.44 11.16
C VAL A 26 11.64 -12.02 10.69
N LEU A 27 12.65 -11.84 9.83
CA LEU A 27 12.99 -10.53 9.28
C LEU A 27 11.84 -9.91 8.49
N VAL A 28 11.18 -10.69 7.63
CA VAL A 28 10.01 -10.22 6.88
C VAL A 28 8.89 -9.79 7.82
N GLN A 29 8.61 -10.57 8.86
CA GLN A 29 7.62 -10.22 9.88
C GLN A 29 7.99 -8.92 10.60
N LEU A 30 9.27 -8.73 10.94
CA LEU A 30 9.75 -7.52 11.60
C LEU A 30 9.56 -6.28 10.72
N VAL A 31 9.91 -6.38 9.43
CA VAL A 31 9.69 -5.30 8.46
C VAL A 31 8.19 -4.99 8.31
N LYS A 32 7.32 -6.00 8.28
CA LYS A 32 5.86 -5.79 8.23
C LYS A 32 5.33 -5.10 9.48
N VAL A 33 5.85 -5.45 10.66
CA VAL A 33 5.51 -4.78 11.93
C VAL A 33 5.95 -3.32 11.89
N GLN A 34 7.18 -3.05 11.44
CA GLN A 34 7.67 -1.68 11.26
C GLN A 34 6.78 -0.90 10.28
N ALA A 35 6.44 -1.47 9.12
CA ALA A 35 5.55 -0.85 8.14
C ALA A 35 4.16 -0.54 8.73
N LYS A 36 3.61 -1.43 9.57
CA LYS A 36 2.33 -1.22 10.25
C LYS A 36 2.41 -0.11 11.30
N ILE A 37 3.49 -0.05 12.07
CA ILE A 37 3.75 1.01 13.05
C ILE A 37 3.87 2.36 12.32
N ILE A 38 4.64 2.41 11.24
CA ILE A 38 4.80 3.63 10.43
C ILE A 38 3.45 4.10 9.90
N ASN A 39 2.63 3.22 9.30
CA ASN A 39 1.30 3.60 8.81
C ASN A 39 0.33 4.06 9.92
N MET A 40 0.51 3.58 11.16
CA MET A 40 -0.32 3.98 12.30
C MET A 40 0.04 5.37 12.83
N PHE A 41 1.34 5.69 12.91
CA PHE A 41 1.83 6.97 13.46
C PHE A 41 1.98 8.07 12.39
N PHE A 42 2.30 7.68 11.16
CA PHE A 42 2.35 8.52 9.97
C PHE A 42 1.48 7.88 8.89
N PRO A 43 0.15 7.95 9.02
CA PRO A 43 -0.73 7.58 7.93
C PRO A 43 -0.38 8.48 6.75
N GLU A 44 0.29 7.91 5.74
CA GLU A 44 0.30 8.54 4.43
C GLU A 44 -1.16 8.68 4.06
N LYS A 45 -1.62 9.93 4.02
CA LYS A 45 -2.89 10.29 3.40
C LYS A 45 -2.71 9.92 1.93
N VAL A 46 -2.95 8.65 1.59
CA VAL A 46 -3.13 8.20 0.23
C VAL A 46 -3.97 9.28 -0.42
N PRO A 47 -3.47 9.96 -1.48
CA PRO A 47 -4.35 10.77 -2.28
C PRO A 47 -5.46 9.80 -2.65
N SER A 48 -6.66 10.04 -2.12
CA SER A 48 -7.85 9.33 -2.56
C SER A 48 -7.75 9.42 -4.06
N ALA A 49 -7.54 8.27 -4.72
CA ALA A 49 -7.43 8.23 -6.17
C ALA A 49 -8.63 9.03 -6.65
N THR A 50 -8.35 10.23 -7.20
CA THR A 50 -9.37 11.19 -7.55
C THR A 50 -10.35 10.42 -8.41
N THR A 51 -11.51 10.09 -7.82
CA THR A 51 -12.61 9.57 -8.60
C THR A 51 -12.81 10.64 -9.66
N PRO A 52 -12.72 10.30 -10.97
CA PRO A 52 -12.88 11.30 -12.00
C PRO A 52 -14.15 12.08 -11.66
N PRO A 53 -14.10 13.43 -11.63
CA PRO A 53 -15.23 14.21 -11.17
C PRO A 53 -16.44 13.74 -11.96
N SER A 54 -17.46 13.24 -11.26
CA SER A 54 -18.72 12.88 -11.90
C SER A 54 -19.17 14.10 -12.69
N SER A 55 -19.71 13.89 -13.88
CA SER A 55 -20.21 14.93 -14.80
C SER A 55 -21.15 15.96 -14.17
N SER A 56 -21.63 15.71 -12.94
CA SER A 56 -22.36 16.66 -12.11
C SER A 56 -21.53 17.87 -11.65
N GLN A 57 -20.22 17.73 -11.41
CA GLN A 57 -19.39 18.85 -10.96
C GLN A 57 -19.20 19.89 -12.06
N GLU A 58 -19.04 19.44 -13.30
CA GLU A 58 -18.94 20.35 -14.46
C GLU A 58 -20.27 21.09 -14.70
N SER A 59 -21.41 20.40 -14.57
CA SER A 59 -22.73 21.07 -14.65
C SER A 59 -22.96 22.08 -13.52
N ASP A 60 -22.51 21.77 -12.30
CA ASP A 60 -22.65 22.68 -11.16
C ASP A 60 -21.78 23.94 -11.33
N HIS A 61 -20.56 23.79 -11.86
CA HIS A 61 -19.70 24.93 -12.19
C HIS A 61 -20.30 25.80 -13.30
N VAL A 62 -20.84 25.20 -14.36
CA VAL A 62 -21.51 25.93 -15.45
C VAL A 62 -22.75 26.67 -14.93
N ALA A 63 -23.56 26.02 -14.09
CA ALA A 63 -24.72 26.65 -13.47
C ALA A 63 -24.33 27.84 -12.57
N ALA A 64 -23.26 27.71 -11.78
CA ALA A 64 -22.76 28.78 -10.92
C ALA A 64 -22.27 29.99 -11.74
N ILE A 65 -21.58 29.75 -12.86
CA ILE A 65 -21.11 30.82 -13.77
C ILE A 65 -22.31 31.54 -14.40
N ILE A 66 -23.31 30.79 -14.90
CA ILE A 66 -24.52 31.37 -15.50
C ILE A 66 -25.31 32.20 -14.49
N ALA A 67 -25.42 31.73 -13.24
CA ALA A 67 -26.08 32.47 -12.16
C ALA A 67 -25.35 33.80 -11.87
N ALA A 68 -24.02 33.77 -11.77
CA ALA A 68 -23.22 34.97 -11.53
C ALA A 68 -23.35 36.01 -12.67
N VAL A 69 -23.33 35.56 -13.93
CA VAL A 69 -23.48 36.45 -15.10
C VAL A 69 -24.89 37.03 -15.18
N THR A 70 -25.91 36.23 -14.88
CA THR A 70 -27.32 36.68 -14.90
C THR A 70 -27.57 37.73 -13.82
N GLU A 71 -27.03 37.53 -12.62
CA GLU A 71 -27.18 38.48 -11.52
C GLU A 71 -26.38 39.77 -11.77
N PHE A 72 -25.19 39.69 -12.39
CA PHE A 72 -24.45 40.89 -12.81
C PHE A 72 -25.23 41.70 -13.86
N ARG A 73 -25.82 41.03 -14.85
CA ARG A 73 -26.61 41.68 -15.90
C ARG A 73 -27.93 42.28 -15.41
N LYS A 74 -28.47 41.78 -14.29
CA LYS A 74 -29.68 42.30 -13.66
C LYS A 74 -29.41 43.51 -12.75
N ASN A 75 -28.19 43.62 -12.22
CA ASN A 75 -27.73 44.74 -11.40
C ASN A 75 -26.97 45.82 -12.21
N GLN A 76 -26.85 45.66 -13.53
CA GLN A 76 -26.49 46.72 -14.49
C GLN A 76 -27.75 47.24 -15.18
#